data_AF-A0A352SDF4-F1
#
_entry.id   AF-A0A352SDF4-F1
#
_cell.length_a   1.000
_cell.length_b   1.000
_cell.length_c   1.000
_cell.angle_alpha   90.00
_cell.angle_beta   90.00
_cell.angle_gamma   90.00
#
_symmetry.space_group_name_H-M   'P 1'
#
loop_
_entity.id
_entity.type
_entity.pdbx_description
1 polymer ?
#
loop_
_entity_poly.entity_id
_entity_poly.type
_entity_poly.pdbx_seq_one_letter_code
_entity_poly.pdbx_strand_id
1 'polypeptide(L)'
;MGISRLSRAFAELIPAYAGRAEFRIVGRAFEAAASAINREARENRVDVVVAGGSNGAYLRQHVDVPVVLVKVTGFDVMSALATARRISPKVALVT
;
A
#
# COMPACT_ATOMS: atom_id res chain seq x y z
N MET A 1 3.54 1.94 1.91
CA MET A 1 3.27 3.37 1.63
C MET A 1 1.79 3.65 1.87
N GLY A 2 1.42 4.55 2.79
CA GLY A 2 0.02 4.94 3.00
C GLY A 2 -0.15 6.05 4.04
N ILE A 3 -1.02 7.03 3.75
CA ILE A 3 -1.41 8.12 4.66
C ILE A 3 -2.81 7.82 5.25
N SER A 4 -3.23 6.56 5.32
CA SER A 4 -4.64 6.16 5.45
C SER A 4 -4.83 4.88 6.29
N ARG A 5 -5.83 4.05 5.97
CA ARG A 5 -6.04 2.73 6.58
C ARG A 5 -5.03 1.67 6.14
N LEU A 6 -4.46 1.84 4.94
CA LEU A 6 -3.51 0.87 4.39
C LEU A 6 -2.20 0.81 5.20
N SER A 7 -1.70 1.95 5.67
CA SER A 7 -0.52 1.99 6.54
C SER A 7 -0.78 1.32 7.89
N ARG A 8 -1.98 1.50 8.46
CA ARG A 8 -2.39 0.79 9.68
C ARG A 8 -2.44 -0.72 9.47
N ALA A 9 -3.07 -1.17 8.37
CA ALA A 9 -3.11 -2.59 8.04
C ALA A 9 -1.70 -3.20 7.88
N PHE A 10 -0.77 -2.47 7.26
CA PHE A 10 0.62 -2.89 7.21
C PHE A 10 1.28 -2.94 8.59
N ALA A 11 1.06 -1.92 9.43
CA ALA A 11 1.62 -1.89 10.79
C ALA A 11 1.14 -3.07 11.65
N GLU A 12 -0.11 -3.50 11.49
CA GLU A 12 -0.67 -4.68 12.17
C GLU A 12 -0.08 -5.99 11.62
N LEU A 13 0.31 -6.03 10.34
CA LEU A 13 0.79 -7.24 9.68
C LEU A 13 2.32 -7.45 9.82
N ILE A 14 3.10 -6.37 9.84
CA ILE A 14 4.58 -6.41 9.89
C ILE A 14 5.14 -7.29 11.03
N PRO A 15 4.65 -7.25 12.28
CA PRO A 15 5.19 -8.05 13.37
C PRO A 15 5.21 -9.55 13.06
N ALA A 16 4.22 -10.06 12.32
CA ALA A 16 4.15 -11.47 11.93
C ALA A 16 5.22 -11.89 10.91
N TYR A 17 5.89 -10.92 10.27
CA TYR A 17 6.90 -11.15 9.25
C TYR A 17 8.29 -10.59 9.63
N ALA A 18 8.45 -10.02 10.83
CA ALA A 18 9.67 -9.31 11.25
C ALA A 18 10.95 -10.16 11.16
N GLY A 19 10.86 -11.50 11.26
CA GLY A 19 11.99 -12.40 11.08
C GLY A 19 12.36 -12.74 9.63
N ARG A 20 11.61 -12.22 8.65
CA ARG A 20 11.78 -12.54 7.22
C ARG A 20 12.33 -11.39 6.39
N ALA A 21 12.13 -10.16 6.82
CA ALA A 21 12.62 -8.95 6.16
C ALA A 21 12.58 -7.76 7.12
N GLU A 22 13.36 -6.73 6.81
CA GLU A 22 13.23 -5.43 7.44
C GLU A 22 12.10 -4.63 6.78
N PHE A 23 11.20 -4.07 7.57
CA PHE A 23 10.06 -3.31 7.06
C PHE A 23 10.12 -1.86 7.53
N ARG A 24 10.01 -0.92 6.58
CA ARG A 24 9.88 0.50 6.86
C ARG A 24 8.59 1.06 6.26
N ILE A 25 7.73 1.62 7.11
CA ILE A 25 6.55 2.36 6.64
C ILE A 25 6.98 3.77 6.27
N VAL A 26 6.74 4.15 5.02
CA VAL A 26 7.00 5.50 4.51
C VAL A 26 5.67 6.27 4.40
N GLY A 27 5.59 7.37 5.15
CA GLY A 27 4.45 8.29 5.20
C GLY A 27 4.50 9.39 4.14
N ARG A 28 4.91 9.06 2.91
CA ARG A 28 4.93 9.97 1.75
C ARG A 28 4.11 9.34 0.62
N ALA A 29 3.69 10.15 -0.35
CA ALA A 29 2.97 9.68 -1.54
C ALA A 29 3.51 10.35 -2.82
N PHE A 30 3.21 9.74 -3.95
CA PHE A 30 3.53 10.17 -5.31
C PHE A 30 5.02 10.54 -5.46
N GLU A 31 5.31 11.69 -6.03
CA GLU A 31 6.67 12.17 -6.30
C GLU A 31 7.53 12.23 -5.03
N ALA A 32 6.97 12.71 -3.92
CA ALA A 32 7.71 12.80 -2.65
C ALA A 32 8.11 11.42 -2.10
N ALA A 33 7.30 10.39 -2.37
CA ALA A 33 7.64 9.01 -2.08
C ALA A 33 8.67 8.46 -3.06
N ALA A 34 8.47 8.66 -4.38
CA ALA A 34 9.38 8.17 -5.42
C ALA A 34 10.81 8.71 -5.23
N SER A 35 10.94 10.02 -5.00
CA SER A 35 12.24 10.66 -4.73
C SER A 35 12.93 10.09 -3.49
N ALA A 36 12.17 9.84 -2.42
CA ALA A 36 12.71 9.23 -1.21
C ALA A 36 13.16 7.78 -1.45
N ILE A 37 12.34 6.97 -2.12
CA ILE A 37 12.65 5.58 -2.43
C ILE A 37 13.91 5.49 -3.30
N ASN A 38 14.00 6.27 -4.38
CA ASN A 38 15.16 6.20 -5.29
C ASN A 38 16.46 6.65 -4.59
N ARG A 39 16.38 7.62 -3.67
CA ARG A 39 17.55 7.97 -2.85
C ARG A 39 18.00 6.79 -1.99
N GLU A 40 17.08 6.13 -1.29
CA GLU A 40 17.41 5.00 -0.42
C GLU A 40 17.85 3.76 -1.23
N ALA A 41 17.26 3.54 -2.41
CA ALA A 41 17.63 2.47 -3.33
C ALA A 41 19.07 2.63 -3.84
N ARG A 42 19.50 3.85 -4.17
CA ARG A 42 20.89 4.13 -4.57
C ARG A 42 21.91 3.84 -3.47
N GLU A 43 21.47 3.82 -2.22
CA GLU A 43 22.28 3.46 -1.06
C GLU A 43 22.13 1.98 -0.66
N ASN A 44 21.47 1.16 -1.50
CA ASN A 44 21.14 -0.24 -1.24
C ASN A 44 20.35 -0.47 0.06
N ARG A 45 19.53 0.50 0.46
CA ARG A 45 18.71 0.44 1.69
C ARG A 45 17.26 0.00 1.43
N VAL A 46 16.88 -0.16 0.16
CA VAL A 46 15.54 -0.62 -0.25
C VAL A 46 15.68 -1.57 -1.42
N ASP A 47 15.23 -2.81 -1.25
CA ASP A 47 15.24 -3.83 -2.31
C ASP A 47 13.91 -3.92 -3.06
N VAL A 48 12.80 -3.64 -2.37
CA VAL A 48 11.44 -3.78 -2.91
C VAL A 48 10.46 -2.83 -2.23
N VAL A 49 9.46 -2.39 -2.98
CA VAL A 49 8.36 -1.56 -2.45
C VAL A 49 7.03 -2.31 -2.52
N VAL A 50 6.29 -2.33 -1.41
CA VAL A 50 4.89 -2.79 -1.37
C VAL A 50 3.96 -1.58 -1.23
N ALA A 51 3.05 -1.43 -2.19
CA ALA A 51 2.11 -0.31 -2.25
C ALA A 51 0.77 -0.73 -2.86
N GLY A 52 -0.27 0.08 -2.69
CA GLY A 52 -1.59 -0.17 -3.28
C GLY A 52 -2.22 1.12 -3.81
N GLY A 53 -3.31 0.97 -4.57
CA GLY A 53 -4.07 2.09 -5.14
C GLY A 53 -3.29 2.95 -6.14
N SER A 54 -3.75 4.18 -6.35
CA SER A 54 -3.17 5.14 -7.30
C SER A 54 -1.71 5.47 -6.99
N ASN A 55 -1.37 5.59 -5.71
CA ASN A 55 0.01 5.82 -5.28
C ASN A 55 0.93 4.65 -5.67
N GLY A 56 0.51 3.41 -5.46
CA GLY A 56 1.28 2.25 -5.89
C GLY A 56 1.48 2.22 -7.41
N ALA A 57 0.42 2.48 -8.17
CA ALA A 57 0.48 2.55 -9.63
C ALA A 57 1.45 3.64 -10.11
N TYR A 58 1.45 4.81 -9.48
CA TYR A 58 2.41 5.87 -9.73
C TYR A 58 3.84 5.41 -9.43
N LEU A 59 4.10 4.88 -8.24
CA LEU A 59 5.44 4.46 -7.83
C LEU A 59 6.03 3.43 -8.80
N ARG A 60 5.23 2.46 -9.27
CA ARG A 60 5.67 1.42 -10.21
C ARG A 60 6.30 1.99 -11.50
N GLN A 61 5.93 3.19 -11.90
CA GLN A 61 6.46 3.86 -13.09
C GLN A 61 7.62 4.82 -12.81
N HIS A 62 7.90 5.13 -11.52
CA HIS A 62 8.75 6.25 -11.13
C HIS A 62 9.86 5.85 -10.13
N VAL A 63 10.00 4.57 -9.77
CA VAL A 63 11.09 4.10 -8.91
C VAL A 63 11.97 3.05 -9.56
N ASP A 64 13.23 3.02 -9.12
CA ASP A 64 14.28 2.16 -9.70
C ASP A 64 14.22 0.71 -9.18
N VAL A 65 13.41 0.45 -8.15
CA VAL A 65 13.27 -0.87 -7.51
C VAL A 65 11.92 -1.52 -7.81
N PRO A 66 11.80 -2.86 -7.75
CA PRO A 66 10.53 -3.54 -7.98
C PRO A 66 9.41 -3.04 -7.06
N VAL A 67 8.23 -2.77 -7.65
CA VAL A 67 7.02 -2.38 -6.93
C VAL A 67 5.97 -3.48 -7.00
N VAL A 68 5.64 -4.06 -5.85
CA VAL A 68 4.55 -5.02 -5.67
C VAL A 68 3.27 -4.27 -5.35
N LEU A 69 2.28 -4.41 -6.22
CA LEU A 69 0.96 -3.78 -6.06
C LEU A 69 0.00 -4.70 -5.30
N VAL A 70 -0.47 -4.23 -4.15
CA VAL A 70 -1.62 -4.80 -3.45
C VAL A 70 -2.87 -4.45 -4.24
N LYS A 71 -3.50 -5.48 -4.82
CA LYS A 71 -4.74 -5.34 -5.58
C LYS A 71 -5.94 -5.58 -4.68
N VAL A 72 -6.98 -4.76 -4.87
CA VAL A 72 -8.31 -5.03 -4.34
C VAL A 72 -9.05 -5.88 -5.38
N THR A 73 -9.59 -7.02 -4.97
CA THR A 73 -10.31 -7.95 -5.83
C THR A 73 -11.82 -7.73 -5.76
N GLY A 74 -12.57 -8.34 -6.68
CA GLY A 74 -14.04 -8.33 -6.62
C GLY A 74 -14.58 -8.95 -5.33
N PHE A 75 -13.91 -9.97 -4.78
CA PHE A 75 -14.29 -10.58 -3.50
C PHE A 75 -14.17 -9.58 -2.34
N ASP A 76 -13.08 -8.81 -2.29
CA ASP A 76 -12.88 -7.77 -1.28
C ASP A 76 -13.99 -6.72 -1.35
N VAL A 77 -14.35 -6.30 -2.56
CA VAL A 77 -15.46 -5.35 -2.79
C VAL A 77 -16.78 -5.93 -2.30
N MET A 78 -17.11 -7.17 -2.68
CA MET A 78 -18.37 -7.82 -2.26
C MET A 78 -18.44 -8.02 -0.75
N SER A 79 -17.34 -8.42 -0.12
CA SER A 79 -17.22 -8.56 1.34
C SER A 79 -17.42 -7.21 2.06
N ALA A 80 -16.80 -6.14 1.53
CA ALA A 80 -16.96 -4.79 2.06
C ALA A 80 -18.41 -4.28 1.91
N LEU A 81 -19.05 -4.52 0.75
CA LEU A 81 -20.44 -4.14 0.51
C LEU A 81 -21.42 -4.91 1.40
N ALA A 82 -21.23 -6.22 1.58
CA ALA A 82 -22.04 -7.04 2.49
C ALA A 82 -21.93 -6.53 3.94
N THR A 83 -20.72 -6.13 4.37
CA THR A 83 -20.50 -5.53 5.67
C THR A 83 -21.19 -4.16 5.80
N ALA A 84 -21.05 -3.29 4.81
CA ALA A 84 -21.68 -1.97 4.82
C ALA A 84 -23.21 -2.03 4.80
N ARG A 85 -23.80 -3.04 4.13
CA ARG A 85 -25.25 -3.26 4.07
C ARG A 85 -25.89 -3.49 5.44
N ARG A 86 -25.14 -4.06 6.39
CA ARG A 86 -25.59 -4.23 7.79
C ARG A 86 -25.81 -2.90 8.52
N ILE A 87 -25.19 -1.82 8.03
CA ILE A 87 -25.29 -0.47 8.61
C ILE A 87 -26.36 0.35 7.87
N SER A 88 -26.42 0.27 6.54
CA SER A 88 -27.41 0.99 5.72
C SER A 88 -27.77 0.21 4.45
N PRO A 89 -29.05 0.22 4.04
CA PRO A 89 -29.45 -0.36 2.76
C PRO A 89 -28.89 0.41 1.56
N LYS A 90 -28.60 1.72 1.69
CA LYS A 90 -28.01 2.54 0.62
C LYS A 90 -26.51 2.69 0.84
N VAL A 91 -25.70 2.19 -0.10
CA VAL A 91 -24.23 2.22 -0.05
C VAL A 91 -23.72 2.77 -1.38
N ALA A 92 -22.78 3.71 -1.32
CA ALA A 92 -22.06 4.21 -2.48
C ALA A 92 -20.67 3.55 -2.56
N LEU A 93 -20.22 3.24 -3.77
CA LEU A 93 -18.86 2.77 -4.07
C LEU A 93 -18.11 3.90 -4.78
N VAL A 94 -16.93 4.25 -4.29
CA VAL A 94 -16.01 5.22 -4.92
C VAL A 94 -14.76 4.46 -5.31
N THR A 95 -14.36 4.59 -6.58
CA THR A 95 -13.21 3.88 -7.18
C THR A 95 -12.12 4.84 -7.58
#